data_AF-A0A940JBN3-F1
#
_entry.id   AF-A0A940JBN3-F1
#
_cell.length_a   1.000
_cell.length_b   1.000
_cell.length_c   1.000
_cell.angle_alpha   90.00
_cell.angle_beta   90.00
_cell.angle_gamma   90.00
#
_symmetry.space_group_name_H-M   'P 1'
#
loop_
_entity.id
_entity.type
_entity.pdbx_description
1 polymer ?
#
loop_
_entity_poly.entity_id
_entity_poly.type
_entity_poly.pdbx_seq_one_letter_code
_entity_poly.pdbx_strand_id
1 'polypeptide(L)'
;MVRRLIASLVALVALCVLAAPASAAVDASGTAGAVRFVKRMTPSFDSYVTNPSADRISWLNKKLWRTEVFAPFFDARTSFYGNGWVYSDIYAIYTGTELANQHPEWILKDSQGRKLYIPWGCSNGTCPQYAADITNPDYRAYWISQLTKTLNKGYRGAWVDDVNLELRVGDNNGNAVAPYSASLGRTMNATDWRRSMAEFTEQIRATVPASKEILHNSIWYAGQGVGRDADPYVARQIASADYINIERGFNDGGLTGGTGEWSLKAIQSFIDRVHAKGKGVIVDAFDATPAGMEYSLANYLLINSGKDGVGQIDMTPDNWWKGWDTDLGTALGERYDWQGVQRRDFQNGMAIVNEPGAPTRTVQLPKAMQTVDGKTVSSVTVAGGKGVVLSGGGTTSAPAGSVTPPATGSTGSTSGSTTGSGTKGSTGSTSGSTGSNGTTGSGSTTGTSGSSSSSKCVKVRITYPTIKWDAKKRQLVPAKGSSVVCIPVTATKTARAKKAAIKKAKAAARKRTARQAKAARQAHREALAAKAARK
;
A
#
# COMPACT_ATOMS: atom_id res chain seq x y z
N MET A 1 -13.16 -43.28 -56.58
CA MET A 1 -14.05 -42.33 -55.87
C MET A 1 -13.88 -42.28 -54.34
N VAL A 2 -13.19 -43.25 -53.71
CA VAL A 2 -13.05 -43.30 -52.23
C VAL A 2 -12.00 -42.31 -51.65
N ARG A 3 -11.02 -41.84 -52.45
CA ARG A 3 -9.97 -40.91 -51.98
C ARG A 3 -10.38 -39.43 -51.89
N ARG A 4 -11.53 -39.03 -52.44
CA ARG A 4 -12.02 -37.64 -52.36
C ARG A 4 -13.01 -37.38 -51.20
N LEU A 5 -13.41 -38.43 -50.48
CA LEU A 5 -14.31 -38.32 -49.32
C LEU A 5 -13.56 -38.18 -47.97
N ILE A 6 -12.28 -38.55 -47.91
CA ILE A 6 -11.47 -38.44 -46.68
C ILE A 6 -10.89 -37.01 -46.51
N ALA A 7 -10.62 -36.29 -47.61
CA ALA A 7 -10.14 -34.91 -47.55
C ALA A 7 -11.21 -33.93 -47.02
N SER A 8 -12.50 -34.21 -47.23
CA SER A 8 -13.59 -33.36 -46.74
C SER A 8 -13.98 -33.65 -45.28
N LEU A 9 -13.61 -34.81 -44.73
CA LEU A 9 -13.87 -35.13 -43.32
C LEU A 9 -12.79 -34.56 -42.38
N VAL A 10 -11.54 -34.43 -42.86
CA VAL A 10 -10.45 -33.79 -42.10
C VAL A 10 -10.59 -32.26 -42.10
N ALA A 11 -11.20 -31.67 -43.14
CA ALA A 11 -11.51 -30.23 -43.17
C ALA A 11 -12.71 -29.84 -42.28
N LEU A 12 -13.62 -30.78 -41.95
CA LEU A 12 -14.79 -30.50 -41.10
C LEU A 12 -14.52 -30.72 -39.59
N VAL A 13 -13.52 -31.52 -39.23
CA VAL A 13 -13.09 -31.70 -37.82
C VAL A 13 -12.08 -30.61 -37.39
N ALA A 14 -11.43 -29.94 -38.35
CA ALA A 14 -10.52 -28.81 -38.08
C ALA A 14 -11.23 -27.46 -37.84
N LEU A 15 -12.54 -27.36 -38.07
CA LEU A 15 -13.31 -26.11 -37.94
C LEU A 15 -14.29 -26.09 -36.75
N CYS A 16 -14.08 -26.99 -35.78
CA CYS A 16 -14.68 -26.90 -34.44
C CYS A 16 -13.60 -26.65 -33.38
N VAL A 17 -12.59 -25.84 -33.71
CA VAL A 17 -11.99 -25.00 -32.67
C VAL A 17 -13.10 -24.03 -32.26
N LEU A 18 -13.90 -24.47 -31.29
CA LEU A 18 -14.73 -23.61 -30.49
C LEU A 18 -13.81 -22.49 -30.01
N ALA A 19 -13.79 -21.39 -30.74
CA ALA A 19 -13.44 -20.10 -30.20
C ALA A 19 -14.50 -19.87 -29.12
N ALA A 20 -14.26 -20.44 -27.94
CA ALA A 20 -14.97 -20.09 -26.75
C ALA A 20 -14.97 -18.56 -26.76
N PRO A 21 -16.16 -17.91 -26.77
CA PRO A 21 -16.22 -16.47 -26.81
C PRO A 21 -15.26 -16.02 -25.72
N ALA A 22 -14.19 -15.32 -26.11
CA ALA A 22 -13.29 -14.72 -25.14
C ALA A 22 -14.20 -13.79 -24.37
N SER A 23 -14.69 -14.26 -23.21
CA SER A 23 -15.61 -13.54 -22.37
C SER A 23 -14.91 -12.22 -22.13
N ALA A 24 -15.42 -11.16 -22.77
CA ALA A 24 -14.83 -9.85 -22.69
C ALA A 24 -14.79 -9.53 -21.20
N ALA A 25 -13.58 -9.60 -20.63
CA ALA A 25 -13.37 -9.30 -19.24
C ALA A 25 -13.96 -7.91 -19.00
N VAL A 26 -14.53 -7.71 -17.82
CA VAL A 26 -15.11 -6.41 -17.46
C VAL A 26 -13.98 -5.39 -17.44
N ASP A 27 -13.76 -4.71 -18.57
CA ASP A 27 -13.35 -3.32 -18.55
C ASP A 27 -14.54 -2.59 -17.93
N ALA A 28 -14.55 -2.56 -16.59
CA ALA A 28 -15.44 -1.68 -15.83
C ALA A 28 -15.40 -0.34 -16.54
N SER A 29 -16.58 0.23 -16.81
CA SER A 29 -16.99 1.27 -17.78
C SER A 29 -16.05 2.45 -18.10
N GLY A 30 -14.85 2.48 -17.52
CA GLY A 30 -13.84 3.50 -17.57
C GLY A 30 -14.14 4.63 -16.59
N THR A 31 -15.34 4.61 -15.99
CA THR A 31 -15.83 5.71 -15.19
C THR A 31 -15.25 5.67 -13.78
N ALA A 32 -15.03 6.86 -13.23
CA ALA A 32 -14.62 7.07 -11.84
C ALA A 32 -15.67 6.56 -10.82
N GLY A 33 -16.94 6.40 -11.22
CA GLY A 33 -18.01 5.91 -10.35
C GLY A 33 -18.11 4.40 -10.26
N ALA A 34 -17.46 3.64 -11.16
CA ALA A 34 -17.52 2.19 -11.18
C ALA A 34 -16.46 1.55 -10.29
N VAL A 35 -16.86 0.58 -9.48
CA VAL A 35 -15.95 -0.22 -8.66
C VAL A 35 -15.12 -1.18 -9.51
N ARG A 36 -13.80 -1.13 -9.32
CA ARG A 36 -12.87 -2.16 -9.79
C ARG A 36 -12.34 -2.97 -8.63
N PHE A 37 -13.01 -4.08 -8.36
CA PHE A 37 -12.69 -4.88 -7.20
C PHE A 37 -11.43 -5.73 -7.44
N VAL A 38 -10.45 -5.62 -6.53
CA VAL A 38 -9.22 -6.39 -6.52
C VAL A 38 -9.28 -7.46 -5.44
N LYS A 39 -8.89 -8.69 -5.77
CA LYS A 39 -8.93 -9.79 -4.80
C LYS A 39 -7.57 -10.43 -4.62
N ARG A 40 -7.06 -10.42 -3.39
CA ARG A 40 -5.96 -11.29 -2.97
C ARG A 40 -6.42 -12.73 -2.79
N MET A 41 -5.97 -13.64 -3.64
CA MET A 41 -6.32 -15.06 -3.58
C MET A 41 -5.35 -15.81 -2.66
N THR A 42 -5.74 -15.97 -1.40
CA THR A 42 -5.08 -16.85 -0.43
C THR A 42 -5.55 -18.30 -0.60
N PRO A 43 -4.90 -19.29 0.04
CA PRO A 43 -5.34 -20.69 -0.03
C PRO A 43 -6.80 -20.94 0.36
N SER A 44 -7.40 -20.07 1.18
CA SER A 44 -8.84 -20.12 1.48
C SER A 44 -9.75 -19.88 0.27
N PHE A 45 -9.21 -19.40 -0.84
CA PHE A 45 -9.93 -19.17 -2.10
C PHE A 45 -9.81 -20.35 -3.08
N ASP A 46 -8.97 -21.35 -2.79
CA ASP A 46 -8.63 -22.45 -3.71
C ASP A 46 -9.86 -23.27 -4.14
N SER A 47 -10.86 -23.41 -3.26
CA SER A 47 -12.11 -24.12 -3.55
C SER A 47 -12.90 -23.49 -4.70
N TYR A 48 -12.69 -22.20 -4.97
CA TYR A 48 -13.39 -21.46 -6.02
C TYR A 48 -12.66 -21.48 -7.36
N VAL A 49 -11.39 -21.91 -7.40
CA VAL A 49 -10.54 -21.83 -8.60
C VAL A 49 -9.87 -23.15 -8.98
N THR A 50 -10.00 -24.21 -8.19
CA THR A 50 -9.36 -25.50 -8.49
C THR A 50 -10.13 -26.35 -9.49
N ASN A 51 -11.45 -26.34 -9.44
CA ASN A 51 -12.32 -26.96 -10.44
C ASN A 51 -13.62 -26.15 -10.57
N PRO A 52 -13.53 -24.90 -11.06
CA PRO A 52 -14.69 -24.01 -11.07
C PRO A 52 -15.71 -24.46 -12.12
N SER A 53 -17.00 -24.38 -11.78
CA SER A 53 -18.08 -24.49 -12.77
C SER A 53 -18.04 -23.32 -13.76
N ALA A 54 -18.73 -23.46 -14.90
CA ALA A 54 -18.87 -22.38 -15.87
C ALA A 54 -19.45 -21.09 -15.23
N ASP A 55 -20.46 -21.21 -14.37
CA ASP A 55 -21.02 -20.08 -13.65
C ASP A 55 -20.02 -19.44 -12.69
N ARG A 56 -19.16 -20.24 -12.05
CA ARG A 56 -18.10 -19.73 -11.18
C ARG A 56 -17.05 -18.98 -11.98
N ILE A 57 -16.63 -19.48 -13.13
CA ILE A 57 -15.72 -18.79 -14.06
C ILE A 57 -16.34 -17.45 -14.52
N SER A 58 -17.61 -17.46 -14.90
CA SER A 58 -18.35 -16.26 -15.30
C SER A 58 -18.40 -15.23 -14.17
N TRP A 59 -18.71 -15.68 -12.95
CA TRP A 59 -18.72 -14.81 -11.77
C TRP A 59 -17.35 -14.17 -11.53
N LEU A 60 -16.26 -14.96 -11.56
CA LEU A 60 -14.90 -14.46 -11.34
C LEU A 60 -14.53 -13.38 -12.36
N ASN A 61 -14.79 -13.64 -13.65
CA ASN A 61 -14.49 -12.69 -14.73
C ASN A 61 -15.38 -11.44 -14.68
N LYS A 62 -16.60 -11.54 -14.12
CA LYS A 62 -17.53 -10.42 -13.98
C LYS A 62 -17.23 -9.54 -12.76
N LYS A 63 -16.86 -10.14 -11.63
CA LYS A 63 -16.80 -9.46 -10.33
C LYS A 63 -15.38 -9.05 -9.93
N LEU A 64 -14.36 -9.76 -10.39
CA LEU A 64 -12.97 -9.51 -10.02
C LEU A 64 -12.24 -8.87 -11.19
N TRP A 65 -11.95 -7.57 -11.07
CA TRP A 65 -11.20 -6.83 -12.08
C TRP A 65 -9.76 -7.36 -12.18
N ARG A 66 -9.10 -7.51 -11.04
CA ARG A 66 -7.74 -8.09 -10.93
C ARG A 66 -7.64 -8.94 -9.69
N THR A 67 -6.70 -9.88 -9.70
CA THR A 67 -6.38 -10.67 -8.51
C THR A 67 -4.89 -10.75 -8.27
N GLU A 68 -4.47 -10.72 -7.01
CA GLU A 68 -3.13 -11.19 -6.64
C GLU A 68 -3.19 -12.72 -6.55
N VAL A 69 -2.33 -13.40 -7.31
CA VAL A 69 -2.27 -14.86 -7.44
C VAL A 69 -0.84 -15.37 -7.37
N PHE A 70 -0.67 -16.67 -7.12
CA PHE A 70 0.63 -17.27 -6.84
C PHE A 70 0.97 -18.39 -7.83
N ALA A 71 2.17 -18.31 -8.41
CA ALA A 71 2.76 -19.40 -9.18
C ALA A 71 3.40 -20.45 -8.23
N PRO A 72 3.50 -21.74 -8.64
CA PRO A 72 2.98 -22.30 -9.89
C PRO A 72 1.50 -22.67 -9.83
N PHE A 73 0.85 -22.56 -8.67
CA PHE A 73 -0.54 -22.98 -8.47
C PHE A 73 -1.47 -22.36 -9.52
N PHE A 74 -1.33 -21.07 -9.82
CA PHE A 74 -2.22 -20.39 -10.76
C PHE A 74 -1.88 -20.59 -12.25
N ASP A 75 -0.78 -21.28 -12.58
CA ASP A 75 -0.29 -21.39 -13.97
C ASP A 75 -1.33 -22.04 -14.90
N ALA A 76 -1.99 -23.12 -14.47
CA ALA A 76 -3.01 -23.79 -15.27
C ALA A 76 -4.34 -23.00 -15.34
N ARG A 77 -4.54 -22.04 -14.44
CA ARG A 77 -5.78 -21.29 -14.24
C ARG A 77 -5.85 -20.01 -15.09
N THR A 78 -4.71 -19.59 -15.65
CA THR A 78 -4.65 -18.47 -16.61
C THR A 78 -5.50 -18.72 -17.86
N SER A 79 -5.75 -20.00 -18.19
CA SER A 79 -6.59 -20.41 -19.32
C SER A 79 -8.07 -20.01 -19.19
N PHE A 80 -8.63 -19.98 -17.97
CA PHE A 80 -10.01 -19.57 -17.72
C PHE A 80 -10.13 -18.24 -16.96
N TYR A 81 -9.05 -17.76 -16.34
CA TYR A 81 -8.99 -16.49 -15.64
C TYR A 81 -7.65 -15.78 -15.91
N GLY A 82 -7.62 -14.95 -16.95
CA GLY A 82 -6.41 -14.23 -17.37
C GLY A 82 -6.10 -12.95 -16.58
N ASN A 83 -6.96 -12.52 -15.65
CA ASN A 83 -6.87 -11.23 -14.96
C ASN A 83 -5.97 -11.24 -13.70
N GLY A 84 -5.18 -12.29 -13.51
CA GLY A 84 -4.28 -12.43 -12.37
C GLY A 84 -2.97 -11.64 -12.53
N TRP A 85 -2.58 -10.92 -11.49
CA TRP A 85 -1.23 -10.44 -11.25
C TRP A 85 -0.46 -11.49 -10.45
N VAL A 86 0.64 -11.99 -11.01
CA VAL A 86 1.49 -12.93 -10.29
C VAL A 86 2.28 -12.20 -9.21
N TYR A 87 2.15 -12.68 -7.97
CA TYR A 87 2.89 -12.18 -6.82
C TYR A 87 4.38 -12.53 -6.91
N SER A 88 5.25 -11.58 -6.58
CA SER A 88 6.68 -11.82 -6.42
C SER A 88 7.31 -10.80 -5.46
N ASP A 89 8.02 -11.30 -4.43
CA ASP A 89 8.82 -10.47 -3.53
C ASP A 89 10.09 -9.97 -4.26
N ILE A 90 10.28 -8.66 -4.39
CA ILE A 90 11.37 -8.11 -5.20
C ILE A 90 12.77 -8.37 -4.62
N TYR A 91 12.88 -8.57 -3.29
CA TYR A 91 14.18 -8.80 -2.63
C TYR A 91 14.17 -9.88 -1.54
N ALA A 92 13.18 -10.78 -1.52
CA ALA A 92 13.19 -11.90 -0.58
C ALA A 92 13.94 -13.12 -1.14
N ILE A 93 14.89 -13.64 -0.37
CA ILE A 93 15.46 -14.99 -0.59
C ILE A 93 15.09 -15.84 0.62
N TYR A 94 14.17 -16.79 0.44
CA TYR A 94 13.68 -17.63 1.53
C TYR A 94 14.78 -18.51 2.12
N THR A 95 14.88 -18.54 3.45
CA THR A 95 15.92 -19.31 4.14
C THR A 95 15.78 -20.81 3.91
N GLY A 96 16.90 -21.51 3.73
CA GLY A 96 16.93 -22.96 3.54
C GLY A 96 16.48 -23.43 2.15
N THR A 97 16.23 -22.50 1.22
CA THR A 97 15.99 -22.84 -0.18
C THR A 97 17.29 -23.10 -0.92
N GLU A 98 17.22 -23.84 -2.02
CA GLU A 98 18.36 -24.10 -2.90
C GLU A 98 18.99 -22.81 -3.41
N LEU A 99 18.16 -21.81 -3.74
CA LEU A 99 18.63 -20.50 -4.18
C LEU A 99 19.55 -19.83 -3.15
N ALA A 100 19.20 -19.89 -1.86
CA ALA A 100 20.02 -19.33 -0.80
C ALA A 100 21.35 -20.07 -0.58
N ASN A 101 21.40 -21.35 -0.93
CA ASN A 101 22.59 -22.20 -0.80
C ASN A 101 23.53 -22.04 -2.01
N GLN A 102 22.97 -21.96 -3.22
CA GLN A 102 23.71 -21.81 -4.47
C GLN A 102 24.24 -20.40 -4.68
N HIS A 103 23.49 -19.39 -4.20
CA HIS A 103 23.83 -17.98 -4.39
C HIS A 103 23.96 -17.19 -3.07
N PRO A 104 24.88 -17.57 -2.16
CA PRO A 104 25.13 -16.83 -0.93
C PRO A 104 25.71 -15.42 -1.17
N GLU A 105 26.24 -15.15 -2.35
CA GLU A 105 26.69 -13.84 -2.84
C GLU A 105 25.53 -12.89 -3.21
N TRP A 106 24.32 -13.41 -3.43
CA TRP A 106 23.12 -12.59 -3.65
C TRP A 106 22.45 -12.14 -2.36
N ILE A 107 22.89 -12.67 -1.20
CA ILE A 107 22.34 -12.28 0.10
C ILE A 107 23.06 -11.03 0.59
N LEU A 108 22.28 -10.00 0.92
CA LEU A 108 22.77 -8.75 1.50
C LEU A 108 23.47 -9.01 2.84
N LYS A 109 24.58 -8.31 3.07
CA LYS A 109 25.40 -8.47 4.28
C LYS A 109 25.62 -7.12 4.96
N ASP A 110 26.00 -7.12 6.22
CA ASP A 110 26.56 -5.93 6.87
C ASP A 110 28.08 -5.80 6.63
N SER A 111 28.69 -4.76 7.21
CA SER A 111 30.13 -4.49 7.08
C SER A 111 31.04 -5.58 7.66
N GLN A 112 30.50 -6.50 8.46
CA GLN A 112 31.21 -7.64 9.06
C GLN A 112 30.96 -8.93 8.27
N GLY A 113 30.26 -8.86 7.14
CA GLY A 113 29.94 -10.02 6.30
C GLY A 113 28.77 -10.87 6.84
N ARG A 114 28.05 -10.41 7.86
CA ARG A 114 26.89 -11.14 8.41
C ARG A 114 25.67 -10.93 7.52
N LYS A 115 24.93 -11.99 7.23
CA LYS A 115 23.72 -11.96 6.39
C LYS A 115 22.63 -11.09 7.01
N LEU A 116 21.91 -10.36 6.18
CA LEU A 116 20.77 -9.53 6.56
C LEU A 116 19.45 -10.14 6.10
N TYR A 117 18.38 -9.74 6.77
CA TYR A 117 17.06 -10.32 6.69
C TYR A 117 16.00 -9.25 6.45
N ILE A 118 14.89 -9.68 5.85
CA ILE A 118 13.64 -8.92 5.89
C ILE A 118 13.07 -9.10 7.30
N PRO A 119 12.86 -8.01 8.08
CA PRO A 119 12.43 -8.08 9.48
C PRO A 119 10.92 -8.36 9.59
N TRP A 120 10.44 -9.37 8.87
CA TRP A 120 9.05 -9.81 8.86
C TRP A 120 8.95 -11.26 9.33
N GLY A 121 7.99 -11.55 10.20
CA GLY A 121 7.76 -12.91 10.71
C GLY A 121 8.92 -13.48 11.55
N CYS A 122 9.87 -12.66 11.98
CA CYS A 122 11.00 -13.12 12.79
C CYS A 122 10.54 -13.64 14.16
N SER A 123 11.03 -14.81 14.56
CA SER A 123 10.77 -15.39 15.88
C SER A 123 11.95 -16.24 16.33
N ASN A 124 12.25 -16.19 17.64
CA ASN A 124 13.33 -16.98 18.27
C ASN A 124 14.69 -16.84 17.57
N GLY A 125 15.07 -15.63 17.15
CA GLY A 125 16.35 -15.38 16.46
C GLY A 125 16.41 -15.95 15.03
N THR A 126 15.26 -16.20 14.41
CA THR A 126 15.17 -16.63 13.02
C THR A 126 14.17 -15.77 12.28
N CYS A 127 14.54 -15.33 11.08
CA CYS A 127 13.65 -14.72 10.11
C CYS A 127 13.48 -15.68 8.92
N PRO A 128 12.30 -15.73 8.29
CA PRO A 128 12.01 -16.66 7.20
C PRO A 128 12.69 -16.29 5.87
N GLN A 129 13.19 -15.06 5.75
CA GLN A 129 13.68 -14.50 4.49
C GLN A 129 14.96 -13.70 4.73
N TYR A 130 16.01 -14.03 3.96
CA TYR A 130 17.13 -13.14 3.74
C TYR A 130 16.69 -11.96 2.88
N ALA A 131 17.33 -10.80 3.09
CA ALA A 131 17.25 -9.70 2.14
C ALA A 131 18.27 -9.94 1.02
N ALA A 132 17.82 -9.91 -0.23
CA ALA A 132 18.71 -9.96 -1.38
C ALA A 132 19.48 -8.64 -1.54
N ASP A 133 20.70 -8.72 -2.06
CA ASP A 133 21.47 -7.56 -2.47
C ASP A 133 20.90 -7.01 -3.77
N ILE A 134 19.98 -6.05 -3.66
CA ILE A 134 19.39 -5.35 -4.80
C ILE A 134 20.41 -4.50 -5.57
N THR A 135 21.68 -4.45 -5.19
CA THR A 135 22.75 -3.82 -5.99
C THR A 135 23.53 -4.83 -6.83
N ASN A 136 23.31 -6.13 -6.60
CA ASN A 136 23.94 -7.20 -7.35
C ASN A 136 23.25 -7.39 -8.72
N PRO A 137 23.95 -7.18 -9.85
CA PRO A 137 23.35 -7.27 -11.18
C PRO A 137 22.89 -8.69 -11.55
N ASP A 138 23.57 -9.74 -11.05
CA ASP A 138 23.21 -11.13 -11.34
C ASP A 138 21.91 -11.52 -10.64
N TYR A 139 21.73 -11.09 -9.39
CA TYR A 139 20.47 -11.25 -8.68
C TYR A 139 19.31 -10.57 -9.43
N ARG A 140 19.49 -9.30 -9.83
CA ARG A 140 18.47 -8.56 -10.58
C ARG A 140 18.11 -9.26 -11.89
N ALA A 141 19.11 -9.69 -12.66
CA ALA A 141 18.92 -10.40 -13.92
C ALA A 141 18.19 -11.73 -13.74
N TYR A 142 18.59 -12.53 -12.75
CA TYR A 142 17.91 -13.76 -12.38
C TYR A 142 16.44 -13.52 -12.03
N TRP A 143 16.17 -12.56 -11.12
CA TRP A 143 14.82 -12.28 -10.65
C TRP A 143 13.90 -11.85 -11.80
N ILE A 144 14.37 -10.91 -12.65
CA ILE A 144 13.63 -10.44 -13.83
C ILE A 144 13.37 -11.57 -14.81
N SER A 145 14.35 -12.46 -15.02
CA SER A 145 14.18 -13.64 -15.87
C SER A 145 13.09 -14.58 -15.32
N GLN A 146 13.04 -14.82 -14.00
CA GLN A 146 12.00 -15.65 -13.39
C GLN A 146 10.62 -15.00 -13.51
N LEU A 147 10.52 -13.69 -13.29
CA LEU A 147 9.27 -12.96 -13.45
C LEU A 147 8.77 -13.06 -14.89
N THR A 148 9.62 -12.77 -15.88
CA THR A 148 9.27 -12.80 -17.31
C THR A 148 8.83 -14.19 -17.75
N LYS A 149 9.57 -15.24 -17.34
CA LYS A 149 9.19 -16.64 -17.58
C LYS A 149 7.80 -16.96 -17.02
N THR A 150 7.47 -16.41 -15.85
CA THR A 150 6.16 -16.63 -15.23
C THR A 150 5.06 -15.86 -15.94
N LEU A 151 5.28 -14.59 -16.30
CA LEU A 151 4.32 -13.78 -17.05
C LEU A 151 3.95 -14.38 -18.42
N ASN A 152 4.88 -15.11 -19.05
CA ASN A 152 4.65 -15.81 -20.31
C ASN A 152 3.65 -16.98 -20.19
N LYS A 153 3.23 -17.36 -18.99
CA LYS A 153 2.18 -18.37 -18.75
C LYS A 153 0.76 -17.83 -18.83
N GLY A 154 0.58 -16.56 -19.24
CA GLY A 154 -0.74 -15.96 -19.50
C GLY A 154 -1.25 -15.02 -18.41
N TYR A 155 -0.45 -14.70 -17.38
CA TYR A 155 -0.82 -13.71 -16.36
C TYR A 155 -0.99 -12.31 -16.97
N ARG A 156 -1.90 -11.50 -16.40
CA ARG A 156 -2.11 -10.10 -16.83
C ARG A 156 -0.91 -9.21 -16.54
N GLY A 157 -0.20 -9.50 -15.45
CA GLY A 157 0.86 -8.65 -14.96
C GLY A 157 1.49 -9.18 -13.69
N ALA A 158 2.25 -8.33 -13.01
CA ALA A 158 2.99 -8.65 -11.79
C ALA A 158 2.49 -7.81 -10.61
N TRP A 159 2.30 -8.47 -9.47
CA TRP A 159 2.21 -7.84 -8.17
C TRP A 159 3.60 -7.94 -7.53
N VAL A 160 4.38 -6.89 -7.65
CA VAL A 160 5.74 -6.85 -7.10
C VAL A 160 5.65 -6.37 -5.66
N ASP A 161 5.85 -7.29 -4.73
CA ASP A 161 5.80 -7.01 -3.29
C ASP A 161 7.16 -6.52 -2.77
N ASP A 162 7.14 -5.88 -1.60
CA ASP A 162 8.29 -5.33 -0.92
C ASP A 162 9.06 -4.31 -1.77
N VAL A 163 8.36 -3.45 -2.51
CA VAL A 163 8.97 -2.26 -3.14
C VAL A 163 9.17 -1.18 -2.08
N ASN A 164 10.00 -1.52 -1.09
CA ASN A 164 10.27 -0.74 0.11
C ASN A 164 11.35 0.29 -0.19
N LEU A 165 10.95 1.54 -0.41
CA LEU A 165 11.87 2.67 -0.55
C LEU A 165 12.41 3.13 0.81
N GLU A 166 11.88 2.64 1.93
CA GLU A 166 12.52 2.80 3.23
C GLU A 166 13.48 1.63 3.50
N LEU A 167 14.66 1.94 4.01
CA LEU A 167 15.66 0.94 4.39
C LEU A 167 15.16 0.14 5.59
N ARG A 168 14.55 -1.02 5.33
CA ARG A 168 13.94 -1.91 6.32
C ARG A 168 14.54 -3.31 6.26
N VAL A 169 15.85 -3.38 6.46
CA VAL A 169 16.59 -4.65 6.59
C VAL A 169 17.21 -4.73 7.99
N GLY A 170 17.48 -5.96 8.45
CA GLY A 170 17.98 -6.18 9.80
C GLY A 170 18.74 -7.48 9.99
N ASP A 171 19.19 -7.70 11.22
CA ASP A 171 19.76 -8.99 11.64
C ASP A 171 18.67 -10.07 11.79
N ASN A 172 19.08 -11.29 12.14
CA ASN A 172 18.17 -12.42 12.37
C ASN A 172 17.25 -12.27 13.59
N ASN A 173 17.45 -11.23 14.40
CA ASN A 173 16.59 -10.89 15.53
C ASN A 173 15.60 -9.77 15.17
N GLY A 174 15.66 -9.24 13.95
CA GLY A 174 14.83 -8.13 13.49
C GLY A 174 15.32 -6.75 13.92
N ASN A 175 16.55 -6.64 14.44
CA ASN A 175 17.15 -5.34 14.72
C ASN A 175 17.60 -4.71 13.40
N ALA A 176 17.32 -3.42 13.19
CA ALA A 176 17.77 -2.71 12.00
C ALA A 176 19.30 -2.67 11.93
N VAL A 177 19.87 -3.05 10.79
CA VAL A 177 21.32 -3.03 10.53
C VAL A 177 21.55 -2.47 9.15
N ALA A 178 22.49 -1.53 9.03
CA ALA A 178 22.81 -0.92 7.74
C ALA A 178 23.53 -1.94 6.83
N PRO A 179 23.07 -2.13 5.59
CA PRO A 179 23.68 -3.08 4.68
C PRO A 179 24.96 -2.53 4.08
N TYR A 180 25.91 -3.42 3.80
CA TYR A 180 27.10 -3.16 3.01
C TYR A 180 26.83 -3.57 1.56
N SER A 181 27.08 -2.65 0.62
CA SER A 181 26.99 -2.93 -0.80
C SER A 181 28.41 -3.08 -1.35
N ALA A 182 28.70 -4.27 -1.90
CA ALA A 182 29.98 -4.54 -2.53
C ALA A 182 30.19 -3.68 -3.78
N SER A 183 29.13 -3.42 -4.55
CA SER A 183 29.19 -2.57 -5.74
C SER A 183 29.50 -1.10 -5.41
N LEU A 184 29.08 -0.62 -4.24
CA LEU A 184 29.41 0.73 -3.76
C LEU A 184 30.73 0.79 -2.96
N GLY A 185 31.27 -0.35 -2.54
CA GLY A 185 32.46 -0.43 -1.67
C GLY A 185 32.26 0.17 -0.27
N ARG A 186 31.00 0.31 0.19
CA ARG A 186 30.66 0.94 1.48
C ARG A 186 29.29 0.53 2.00
N THR A 187 29.04 0.85 3.26
CA THR A 187 27.70 0.78 3.87
C THR A 187 26.73 1.70 3.14
N MET A 188 25.56 1.17 2.80
CA MET A 188 24.45 1.92 2.20
C MET A 188 23.76 2.77 3.25
N ASN A 189 23.50 4.03 2.90
CA ASN A 189 22.54 4.84 3.63
C ASN A 189 21.14 4.71 3.00
N ALA A 190 20.14 5.40 3.57
CA ALA A 190 18.76 5.35 3.09
C ALA A 190 18.61 5.87 1.64
N THR A 191 19.43 6.85 1.23
CA THR A 191 19.43 7.39 -0.14
C THR A 191 20.00 6.38 -1.14
N ASP A 192 21.08 5.69 -0.80
CA ASP A 192 21.63 4.60 -1.63
C ASP A 192 20.59 3.50 -1.83
N TRP A 193 19.90 3.11 -0.76
CA TRP A 193 18.84 2.11 -0.83
C TRP A 193 17.71 2.53 -1.75
N ARG A 194 17.20 3.77 -1.60
CA ARG A 194 16.16 4.31 -2.46
C ARG A 194 16.56 4.34 -3.92
N ARG A 195 17.78 4.80 -4.21
CA ARG A 195 18.33 4.80 -5.56
C ARG A 195 18.37 3.39 -6.15
N SER A 196 18.95 2.45 -5.43
CA SER A 196 19.09 1.07 -5.90
C SER A 196 17.74 0.40 -6.14
N MET A 197 16.75 0.65 -5.27
CA MET A 197 15.39 0.13 -5.46
C MET A 197 14.72 0.75 -6.69
N ALA A 198 14.82 2.07 -6.88
CA ALA A 198 14.27 2.74 -8.05
C ALA A 198 14.89 2.21 -9.36
N GLU A 199 16.21 2.08 -9.41
CA GLU A 199 16.93 1.50 -10.56
C GLU A 199 16.51 0.06 -10.85
N PHE A 200 16.27 -0.75 -9.81
CA PHE A 200 15.78 -2.10 -10.00
C PHE A 200 14.36 -2.11 -10.57
N THR A 201 13.46 -1.28 -10.06
CA THR A 201 12.09 -1.16 -10.61
C THR A 201 12.06 -0.65 -12.05
N GLU A 202 12.98 0.24 -12.43
CA GLU A 202 13.15 0.68 -13.82
C GLU A 202 13.66 -0.44 -14.73
N GLN A 203 14.61 -1.24 -14.25
CA GLN A 203 15.11 -2.39 -14.99
C GLN A 203 13.99 -3.44 -15.21
N ILE A 204 13.16 -3.66 -14.20
CA ILE A 204 11.97 -4.52 -14.31
C ILE A 204 11.05 -3.96 -15.40
N ARG A 205 10.70 -2.67 -15.35
CA ARG A 205 9.84 -2.04 -16.35
C ARG A 205 10.41 -2.10 -17.77
N ALA A 206 11.71 -1.90 -17.93
CA ALA A 206 12.37 -1.95 -19.23
C ALA A 206 12.35 -3.36 -19.85
N THR A 207 12.30 -4.41 -19.03
CA THR A 207 12.36 -5.81 -19.50
C THR A 207 10.99 -6.44 -19.65
N VAL A 208 10.05 -6.11 -18.77
CA VAL A 208 8.69 -6.65 -18.81
C VAL A 208 7.95 -6.06 -20.03
N PRO A 209 7.28 -6.88 -20.87
CA PRO A 209 6.56 -6.37 -22.03
C PRO A 209 5.55 -5.29 -21.66
N ALA A 210 5.46 -4.22 -22.45
CA ALA A 210 4.55 -3.09 -22.18
C ALA A 210 3.05 -3.49 -22.13
N SER A 211 2.69 -4.65 -22.67
CA SER A 211 1.34 -5.22 -22.57
C SER A 211 1.03 -5.87 -21.21
N LYS A 212 2.04 -6.02 -20.34
CA LYS A 212 1.90 -6.53 -18.98
C LYS A 212 1.83 -5.38 -18.00
N GLU A 213 0.90 -5.49 -17.06
CA GLU A 213 0.78 -4.56 -15.96
C GLU A 213 1.83 -4.85 -14.89
N ILE A 214 2.35 -3.82 -14.22
CA ILE A 214 3.16 -3.97 -13.02
C ILE A 214 2.58 -3.09 -11.94
N LEU A 215 2.23 -3.74 -10.84
CA LEU A 215 1.84 -3.12 -9.60
C LEU A 215 3.03 -3.20 -8.64
N HIS A 216 3.34 -2.09 -7.99
CA HIS A 216 4.31 -2.06 -6.90
C HIS A 216 3.59 -1.93 -5.56
N ASN A 217 3.80 -2.90 -4.66
CA ASN A 217 3.40 -2.74 -3.28
C ASN A 217 4.48 -1.98 -2.53
N SER A 218 4.25 -0.68 -2.37
CA SER A 218 5.16 0.25 -1.72
C SER A 218 4.42 1.02 -0.64
N ILE A 219 5.08 1.23 0.50
CA ILE A 219 4.54 2.10 1.55
C ILE A 219 4.35 3.54 1.03
N TRP A 220 3.12 4.04 1.09
CA TRP A 220 2.73 5.34 0.52
C TRP A 220 3.45 6.56 1.13
N TYR A 221 4.05 6.38 2.30
CA TYR A 221 4.81 7.42 3.01
C TYR A 221 6.34 7.26 2.87
N ALA A 222 6.84 6.41 1.97
CA ALA A 222 8.28 6.34 1.72
C ALA A 222 8.87 7.70 1.32
N GLY A 223 10.12 7.95 1.71
CA GLY A 223 10.84 9.21 1.51
C GLY A 223 10.60 10.22 2.64
N GLN A 224 10.19 9.81 3.85
CA GLN A 224 9.73 10.75 4.89
C GLN A 224 10.73 11.88 5.19
N GLY A 225 12.04 11.57 5.19
CA GLY A 225 13.09 12.56 5.45
C GLY A 225 13.28 13.63 4.38
N VAL A 226 12.66 13.48 3.21
CA VAL A 226 12.82 14.39 2.06
C VAL A 226 11.47 14.81 1.44
N GLY A 227 10.36 14.63 2.16
CA GLY A 227 9.03 15.04 1.69
C GLY A 227 8.27 13.98 0.88
N ARG A 228 8.57 12.70 1.11
CA ARG A 228 7.88 11.53 0.54
C ARG A 228 8.06 11.38 -0.96
N ASP A 229 7.01 11.60 -1.73
CA ASP A 229 7.03 11.54 -3.20
C ASP A 229 7.67 12.78 -3.85
N ALA A 230 8.10 13.76 -3.03
CA ALA A 230 9.10 14.73 -3.43
C ALA A 230 10.52 14.12 -3.55
N ASP A 231 10.76 12.93 -2.98
CA ASP A 231 11.98 12.18 -3.23
C ASP A 231 12.07 11.78 -4.72
N PRO A 232 13.14 12.13 -5.44
CA PRO A 232 13.28 11.78 -6.85
C PRO A 232 13.25 10.26 -7.10
N TYR A 233 13.69 9.43 -6.15
CA TYR A 233 13.67 7.98 -6.29
C TYR A 233 12.29 7.38 -6.07
N VAL A 234 11.47 7.99 -5.20
CA VAL A 234 10.04 7.61 -5.09
C VAL A 234 9.33 7.97 -6.38
N ALA A 235 9.58 9.17 -6.93
CA ALA A 235 8.99 9.58 -8.21
C ALA A 235 9.38 8.65 -9.38
N ARG A 236 10.64 8.20 -9.43
CA ARG A 236 11.14 7.21 -10.40
C ARG A 236 10.46 5.85 -10.25
N GLN A 237 10.34 5.36 -9.02
CA GLN A 237 9.62 4.11 -8.76
C GLN A 237 8.15 4.20 -9.21
N ILE A 238 7.45 5.32 -8.93
CA ILE A 238 6.08 5.53 -9.40
C ILE A 238 6.02 5.53 -10.94
N ALA A 239 6.98 6.19 -11.61
CA ALA A 239 7.03 6.23 -13.07
C ALA A 239 7.19 4.84 -13.71
N SER A 240 7.87 3.92 -13.04
CA SER A 240 8.10 2.54 -13.49
C SER A 240 6.94 1.57 -13.22
N ALA A 241 5.87 2.00 -12.55
CA ALA A 241 4.67 1.20 -12.29
C ALA A 241 3.51 1.54 -13.24
N ASP A 242 2.52 0.65 -13.32
CA ASP A 242 1.17 0.99 -13.80
C ASP A 242 0.28 1.35 -12.60
N TYR A 243 0.45 0.61 -11.50
CA TYR A 243 -0.30 0.78 -10.26
C TYR A 243 0.60 0.83 -9.03
N ILE A 244 0.20 1.63 -8.04
CA ILE A 244 0.77 1.62 -6.69
C ILE A 244 -0.24 1.00 -5.74
N ASN A 245 0.12 -0.08 -5.05
CA ASN A 245 -0.70 -0.61 -3.98
C ASN A 245 -0.47 0.14 -2.67
N ILE A 246 -1.57 0.42 -1.97
CA ILE A 246 -1.57 1.01 -0.65
C ILE A 246 -2.20 -0.01 0.30
N GLU A 247 -1.34 -0.82 0.91
CA GLU A 247 -1.75 -1.84 1.88
C GLU A 247 -2.52 -1.19 3.04
N ARG A 248 -3.65 -1.81 3.45
CA ARG A 248 -4.61 -1.34 4.46
C ARG A 248 -5.46 -0.12 4.06
N GLY A 249 -5.07 0.56 2.97
CA GLY A 249 -5.82 1.64 2.35
C GLY A 249 -6.36 2.65 3.37
N PHE A 250 -7.63 2.98 3.23
CA PHE A 250 -8.30 3.95 4.11
C PHE A 250 -8.72 3.39 5.46
N ASN A 251 -8.69 2.07 5.64
CA ASN A 251 -9.03 1.42 6.93
C ASN A 251 -7.82 1.29 7.87
N ASP A 252 -6.65 1.83 7.52
CA ASP A 252 -5.51 1.81 8.41
C ASP A 252 -5.83 2.57 9.71
N GLY A 253 -5.69 1.87 10.85
CA GLY A 253 -5.94 2.45 12.17
C GLY A 253 -4.93 3.51 12.61
N GLY A 254 -3.86 3.72 11.85
CA GLY A 254 -2.90 4.81 11.99
C GLY A 254 -3.34 6.11 11.33
N LEU A 255 -4.35 6.10 10.46
CA LEU A 255 -4.87 7.32 9.84
C LEU A 255 -5.62 8.21 10.85
N THR A 256 -5.43 9.50 10.70
CA THR A 256 -5.99 10.57 11.54
C THR A 256 -6.82 11.54 10.70
N GLY A 257 -7.59 12.43 11.34
CA GLY A 257 -8.18 13.59 10.67
C GLY A 257 -7.21 14.76 10.57
N GLY A 258 -7.65 15.86 9.98
CA GLY A 258 -6.87 17.09 9.85
C GLY A 258 -5.89 17.07 8.68
N THR A 259 -4.75 17.75 8.84
CA THR A 259 -3.76 17.98 7.77
C THR A 259 -2.37 17.43 8.09
N GLY A 260 -2.21 16.70 9.20
CA GLY A 260 -0.93 16.11 9.59
C GLY A 260 -0.46 15.01 8.63
N GLU A 261 0.79 14.57 8.76
CA GLU A 261 1.36 13.62 7.79
C GLU A 261 0.60 12.28 7.77
N TRP A 262 0.00 11.87 8.88
CA TRP A 262 -0.83 10.66 9.00
C TRP A 262 -2.32 10.93 8.77
N SER A 263 -2.70 12.08 8.21
CA SER A 263 -4.10 12.40 7.98
C SER A 263 -4.67 11.66 6.76
N LEU A 264 -5.99 11.48 6.74
CA LEU A 264 -6.72 11.02 5.56
C LEU A 264 -6.43 11.93 4.34
N LYS A 265 -6.36 13.25 4.55
CA LYS A 265 -6.03 14.20 3.49
C LYS A 265 -4.61 13.99 2.94
N ALA A 266 -3.65 13.59 3.77
CA ALA A 266 -2.27 13.34 3.33
C ALA A 266 -2.15 12.12 2.40
N ILE A 267 -2.81 11.00 2.72
CA ILE A 267 -2.86 9.83 1.82
C ILE A 267 -3.63 10.14 0.53
N GLN A 268 -4.75 10.85 0.61
CA GLN A 268 -5.49 11.29 -0.58
C GLN A 268 -4.65 12.23 -1.48
N SER A 269 -3.86 13.13 -0.88
CA SER A 269 -2.97 14.02 -1.64
C SER A 269 -1.82 13.26 -2.31
N PHE A 270 -1.30 12.20 -1.67
CA PHE A 270 -0.33 11.31 -2.30
C PHE A 270 -0.95 10.63 -3.53
N ILE A 271 -2.17 10.12 -3.41
CA ILE A 271 -2.91 9.50 -4.52
C ILE A 271 -3.08 10.48 -5.69
N ASP A 272 -3.47 11.73 -5.44
CA ASP A 272 -3.58 12.75 -6.50
C ASP A 272 -2.27 12.93 -7.28
N ARG A 273 -1.12 12.87 -6.59
CA ARG A 273 0.20 13.02 -7.23
C ARG A 273 0.61 11.78 -8.01
N VAL A 274 0.14 10.59 -7.61
CA VAL A 274 0.24 9.36 -8.42
C VAL A 274 -0.63 9.48 -9.68
N HIS A 275 -1.86 9.96 -9.56
CA HIS A 275 -2.76 10.20 -10.69
C HIS A 275 -2.25 11.26 -11.67
N ALA A 276 -1.64 12.34 -11.16
CA ALA A 276 -1.00 13.37 -12.00
C ALA A 276 0.14 12.80 -12.87
N LYS A 277 0.71 11.65 -12.51
CA LYS A 277 1.70 10.90 -13.30
C LYS A 277 1.07 9.87 -14.23
N GLY A 278 -0.26 9.86 -14.36
CA GLY A 278 -1.04 8.97 -15.21
C GLY A 278 -1.18 7.54 -14.69
N LYS A 279 -0.76 7.26 -13.45
CA LYS A 279 -0.74 5.94 -12.82
C LYS A 279 -2.03 5.69 -12.03
N GLY A 280 -2.36 4.43 -11.77
CA GLY A 280 -3.47 4.06 -10.88
C GLY A 280 -2.99 3.72 -9.47
N VAL A 281 -3.94 3.61 -8.53
CA VAL A 281 -3.71 3.10 -7.17
C VAL A 281 -4.64 1.94 -6.86
N ILE A 282 -4.14 0.96 -6.11
CA ILE A 282 -4.95 -0.09 -5.51
C ILE A 282 -5.01 0.16 -4.01
N VAL A 283 -6.20 0.25 -3.44
CA VAL A 283 -6.40 0.45 -2.01
C VAL A 283 -6.95 -0.82 -1.37
N ASP A 284 -6.13 -1.50 -0.59
CA ASP A 284 -6.51 -2.76 0.06
C ASP A 284 -7.16 -2.51 1.43
N ALA A 285 -8.46 -2.78 1.56
CA ALA A 285 -9.18 -2.64 2.83
C ALA A 285 -9.17 -3.93 3.66
N PHE A 286 -8.86 -3.81 4.96
CA PHE A 286 -8.81 -4.96 5.89
C PHE A 286 -9.97 -4.98 6.91
N ASP A 287 -10.89 -4.00 6.87
CA ASP A 287 -12.09 -3.99 7.71
C ASP A 287 -13.28 -4.57 6.94
N ALA A 288 -13.56 -5.85 7.15
CA ALA A 288 -14.65 -6.58 6.49
C ALA A 288 -16.03 -6.35 7.13
N THR A 289 -16.15 -5.47 8.13
CA THR A 289 -17.47 -5.07 8.63
C THR A 289 -18.21 -4.24 7.57
N PRO A 290 -19.56 -4.28 7.49
CA PRO A 290 -20.29 -3.47 6.52
C PRO A 290 -19.91 -1.97 6.56
N ALA A 291 -19.76 -1.41 7.76
CA ALA A 291 -19.34 -0.02 7.93
C ALA A 291 -17.86 0.24 7.55
N GLY A 292 -17.00 -0.78 7.64
CA GLY A 292 -15.61 -0.70 7.19
C GLY A 292 -15.50 -0.74 5.67
N MET A 293 -16.26 -1.63 5.03
CA MET A 293 -16.36 -1.75 3.58
C MET A 293 -16.96 -0.50 2.94
N GLU A 294 -18.05 0.05 3.49
CA GLU A 294 -18.64 1.29 2.98
C GLU A 294 -17.72 2.51 3.17
N TYR A 295 -16.99 2.58 4.28
CA TYR A 295 -15.99 3.64 4.46
C TYR A 295 -14.84 3.53 3.44
N SER A 296 -14.38 2.32 3.13
CA SER A 296 -13.39 2.10 2.07
C SER A 296 -13.95 2.49 0.70
N LEU A 297 -15.15 2.00 0.36
CA LEU A 297 -15.82 2.29 -0.91
C LEU A 297 -16.02 3.79 -1.11
N ALA A 298 -16.50 4.51 -0.09
CA ALA A 298 -16.70 5.95 -0.17
C ALA A 298 -15.38 6.68 -0.45
N ASN A 299 -14.29 6.35 0.26
CA ASN A 299 -12.98 6.94 0.01
C ASN A 299 -12.41 6.58 -1.36
N TYR A 300 -12.58 5.32 -1.79
CA TYR A 300 -12.21 4.88 -3.15
C TYR A 300 -12.90 5.76 -4.19
N LEU A 301 -14.21 5.98 -4.09
CA LEU A 301 -14.95 6.84 -5.01
C LEU A 301 -14.48 8.31 -4.95
N LEU A 302 -14.13 8.82 -3.77
CA LEU A 302 -13.56 10.17 -3.65
C LEU A 302 -12.26 10.35 -4.45
N ILE A 303 -11.46 9.30 -4.62
CA ILE A 303 -10.18 9.38 -5.34
C ILE A 303 -10.22 8.79 -6.75
N ASN A 304 -11.16 7.90 -7.06
CA ASN A 304 -11.07 7.06 -8.26
C ASN A 304 -10.98 7.91 -9.54
N SER A 305 -9.92 7.71 -10.31
CA SER A 305 -9.66 8.37 -11.60
C SER A 305 -10.23 7.59 -12.79
N GLY A 306 -10.90 6.46 -12.53
CA GLY A 306 -11.25 5.47 -13.55
C GLY A 306 -10.09 4.52 -13.89
N LYS A 307 -8.97 4.60 -13.15
CA LYS A 307 -7.86 3.64 -13.20
C LYS A 307 -7.67 2.83 -11.93
N ASP A 308 -8.34 3.18 -10.84
CA ASP A 308 -8.00 2.67 -9.52
C ASP A 308 -8.77 1.40 -9.17
N GLY A 309 -8.23 0.61 -8.25
CA GLY A 309 -8.87 -0.57 -7.69
C GLY A 309 -9.06 -0.48 -6.18
N VAL A 310 -10.04 -1.22 -5.66
CA VAL A 310 -10.28 -1.39 -4.22
C VAL A 310 -10.33 -2.87 -3.88
N GLY A 311 -9.60 -3.27 -2.84
CA GLY A 311 -9.52 -4.65 -2.39
C GLY A 311 -10.21 -4.89 -1.05
N GLN A 312 -10.69 -6.12 -0.84
CA GLN A 312 -11.07 -6.65 0.46
C GLN A 312 -10.77 -8.15 0.52
N ILE A 313 -9.93 -8.55 1.48
CA ILE A 313 -9.45 -9.93 1.66
C ILE A 313 -10.56 -10.94 1.94
N ASP A 314 -11.64 -10.56 2.62
CA ASP A 314 -12.66 -11.52 3.05
C ASP A 314 -13.75 -11.81 1.99
N MET A 315 -13.72 -11.14 0.83
CA MET A 315 -14.73 -11.35 -0.22
C MET A 315 -14.48 -12.65 -1.01
N THR A 316 -15.54 -13.40 -1.17
CA THR A 316 -15.68 -14.62 -1.96
C THR A 316 -16.99 -14.57 -2.73
N PRO A 317 -17.22 -15.50 -3.68
CA PRO A 317 -18.49 -15.48 -4.40
C PRO A 317 -19.69 -15.83 -3.51
N ASP A 318 -19.47 -16.47 -2.35
CA ASP A 318 -20.56 -16.89 -1.46
C ASP A 318 -20.89 -15.82 -0.39
N ASN A 319 -20.07 -14.77 -0.24
CA ASN A 319 -20.26 -13.70 0.73
C ASN A 319 -20.07 -12.29 0.14
N TRP A 320 -20.30 -12.15 -1.18
CA TRP A 320 -20.12 -10.90 -1.90
C TRP A 320 -20.98 -9.78 -1.34
N TRP A 321 -20.35 -8.69 -0.90
CA TRP A 321 -21.08 -7.50 -0.46
C TRP A 321 -21.53 -6.67 -1.66
N LYS A 322 -22.84 -6.43 -1.77
CA LYS A 322 -23.47 -5.72 -2.91
C LYS A 322 -22.92 -4.32 -3.15
N GLY A 323 -22.35 -3.65 -2.14
CA GLY A 323 -21.71 -2.34 -2.32
C GLY A 323 -20.55 -2.36 -3.34
N TRP A 324 -19.90 -3.51 -3.55
CA TRP A 324 -18.88 -3.66 -4.59
C TRP A 324 -19.44 -3.70 -6.01
N ASP A 325 -20.76 -3.72 -6.18
CA ASP A 325 -21.43 -3.58 -7.49
C ASP A 325 -21.78 -2.12 -7.81
N THR A 326 -21.29 -1.16 -7.01
CA THR A 326 -21.59 0.26 -7.20
C THR A 326 -21.02 0.76 -8.53
N ASP A 327 -21.88 1.42 -9.31
CA ASP A 327 -21.50 2.29 -10.42
C ASP A 327 -22.31 3.60 -10.32
N LEU A 328 -21.65 4.69 -9.94
CA LEU A 328 -22.26 6.01 -9.87
C LEU A 328 -22.16 6.80 -11.19
N GLY A 329 -21.54 6.24 -12.23
CA GLY A 329 -21.30 6.88 -13.51
C GLY A 329 -20.08 7.80 -13.52
N THR A 330 -20.05 8.75 -14.46
CA THR A 330 -18.94 9.70 -14.59
C THR A 330 -18.92 10.67 -13.40
N ALA A 331 -17.72 10.95 -12.87
CA ALA A 331 -17.55 11.98 -11.85
C ALA A 331 -17.86 13.37 -12.44
N LEU A 332 -18.59 14.20 -11.69
CA LEU A 332 -18.94 15.57 -12.10
C LEU A 332 -17.90 16.60 -11.66
N GLY A 333 -16.82 16.16 -11.03
CA GLY A 333 -15.73 17.00 -10.58
C GLY A 333 -14.81 16.25 -9.61
N GLU A 334 -13.86 17.01 -9.06
CA GLU A 334 -12.98 16.55 -7.99
C GLU A 334 -13.70 16.42 -6.65
N ARG A 335 -13.05 15.77 -5.68
CA ARG A 335 -13.54 15.79 -4.29
C ARG A 335 -13.41 17.21 -3.70
N TYR A 336 -14.36 17.59 -2.85
CA TYR A 336 -14.37 18.89 -2.18
C TYR A 336 -14.93 18.80 -0.75
N ASP A 337 -14.61 19.78 0.10
CA ASP A 337 -15.19 19.88 1.44
C ASP A 337 -16.62 20.47 1.37
N TRP A 338 -17.58 19.85 2.04
CA TRP A 338 -18.99 20.23 2.03
C TRP A 338 -19.66 19.89 3.36
N GLN A 339 -20.32 20.86 4.01
CA GLN A 339 -20.99 20.66 5.31
C GLN A 339 -20.12 19.97 6.39
N GLY A 340 -18.80 20.18 6.35
CA GLY A 340 -17.85 19.58 7.30
C GLY A 340 -17.53 18.10 7.06
N VAL A 341 -17.83 17.58 5.87
CA VAL A 341 -17.41 16.27 5.34
C VAL A 341 -16.72 16.44 3.98
N GLN A 342 -16.02 15.42 3.50
CA GLN A 342 -15.55 15.36 2.11
C GLN A 342 -16.64 14.74 1.23
N ARG A 343 -16.83 15.29 0.03
CA ARG A 343 -17.83 14.84 -0.95
C ARG A 343 -17.25 14.78 -2.35
N ARG A 344 -17.74 13.85 -3.17
CA ARG A 344 -17.59 13.86 -4.62
C ARG A 344 -18.90 13.47 -5.29
N ASP A 345 -19.25 14.17 -6.35
CA ASP A 345 -20.48 13.98 -7.11
C ASP A 345 -20.25 13.20 -8.39
N PHE A 346 -21.25 12.42 -8.77
CA PHE A 346 -21.28 11.60 -9.97
C PHE A 346 -22.66 11.69 -10.62
N GLN A 347 -22.74 11.37 -11.91
CA GLN A 347 -23.99 11.39 -12.68
C GLN A 347 -25.18 10.77 -11.93
N ASN A 348 -24.98 9.62 -11.29
CA ASN A 348 -26.03 8.83 -10.65
C ASN A 348 -25.94 8.80 -9.11
N GLY A 349 -25.12 9.65 -8.49
CA GLY A 349 -24.95 9.59 -7.04
C GLY A 349 -23.86 10.48 -6.44
N MET A 350 -23.47 10.19 -5.21
CA MET A 350 -22.37 10.84 -4.50
C MET A 350 -21.72 9.92 -3.48
N ALA A 351 -20.46 10.21 -3.17
CA ALA A 351 -19.73 9.61 -2.05
C ALA A 351 -19.44 10.69 -1.00
N ILE A 352 -19.63 10.34 0.28
CA ILE A 352 -19.43 11.23 1.42
C ILE A 352 -18.51 10.54 2.44
N VAL A 353 -17.52 11.26 2.96
CA VAL A 353 -16.60 10.77 3.99
C VAL A 353 -16.44 11.79 5.12
N ASN A 354 -16.58 11.35 6.36
CA ASN A 354 -16.19 12.10 7.54
C ASN A 354 -14.87 11.56 8.09
N GLU A 355 -13.87 12.43 8.18
CA GLU A 355 -12.49 12.04 8.49
C GLU A 355 -12.33 11.40 9.90
N PRO A 356 -11.29 10.60 10.14
CA PRO A 356 -11.07 9.97 11.43
C PRO A 356 -10.99 10.99 12.58
N GLY A 357 -11.76 10.77 13.64
CA GLY A 357 -11.75 11.61 14.84
C GLY A 357 -12.58 12.90 14.75
N ALA A 358 -13.13 13.24 13.58
CA ALA A 358 -14.08 14.35 13.47
C ALA A 358 -15.39 14.07 14.23
N PRO A 359 -16.11 15.13 14.68
CA PRO A 359 -17.41 14.98 15.30
C PRO A 359 -18.41 14.38 14.31
N THR A 360 -19.42 13.66 14.82
CA THR A 360 -20.54 13.18 14.00
C THR A 360 -21.24 14.34 13.31
N ARG A 361 -21.49 14.21 12.01
CA ARG A 361 -22.19 15.21 11.19
C ARG A 361 -23.50 14.64 10.68
N THR A 362 -24.56 15.44 10.71
CA THR A 362 -25.79 15.16 9.95
C THR A 362 -25.81 16.07 8.74
N VAL A 363 -25.86 15.45 7.57
CA VAL A 363 -25.72 16.10 6.27
C VAL A 363 -27.06 16.05 5.55
N GLN A 364 -27.57 17.21 5.13
CA GLN A 364 -28.80 17.30 4.36
C GLN A 364 -28.52 17.05 2.88
N LEU A 365 -29.22 16.10 2.28
CA LEU A 365 -29.04 15.76 0.88
C LEU A 365 -29.80 16.74 -0.01
N PRO A 366 -29.30 17.06 -1.21
CA PRO A 366 -30.00 17.95 -2.14
C PRO A 366 -31.35 17.38 -2.62
N LYS A 367 -31.56 16.08 -2.44
CA LYS A 367 -32.80 15.35 -2.72
C LYS A 367 -32.79 14.00 -2.00
N ALA A 368 -33.91 13.29 -2.06
CA ALA A 368 -33.95 11.90 -1.61
C ALA A 368 -33.04 11.01 -2.47
N MET A 369 -32.21 10.19 -1.84
CA MET A 369 -31.26 9.27 -2.48
C MET A 369 -31.32 7.90 -1.80
N GLN A 370 -30.77 6.88 -2.43
CA GLN A 370 -30.70 5.51 -1.91
C GLN A 370 -29.31 5.20 -1.38
N THR A 371 -29.23 4.70 -0.15
CA THR A 371 -28.02 4.08 0.41
C THR A 371 -27.69 2.76 -0.29
N VAL A 372 -26.50 2.20 -0.04
CA VAL A 372 -26.03 0.94 -0.64
C VAL A 372 -26.92 -0.28 -0.32
N ASP A 373 -27.71 -0.22 0.75
CA ASP A 373 -28.72 -1.23 1.12
C ASP A 373 -30.12 -0.96 0.52
N GLY A 374 -30.26 0.10 -0.29
CA GLY A 374 -31.49 0.47 -0.99
C GLY A 374 -32.44 1.37 -0.20
N LYS A 375 -32.09 1.80 1.01
CA LYS A 375 -32.96 2.68 1.81
C LYS A 375 -32.96 4.11 1.24
N THR A 376 -34.15 4.66 1.01
CA THR A 376 -34.30 6.06 0.61
C THR A 376 -34.13 6.98 1.82
N VAL A 377 -33.28 7.99 1.69
CA VAL A 377 -32.92 8.96 2.74
C VAL A 377 -32.88 10.38 2.17
N SER A 378 -33.26 11.37 2.97
CA SER A 378 -33.10 12.81 2.67
C SER A 378 -31.96 13.47 3.48
N SER A 379 -31.43 12.76 4.46
CA SER A 379 -30.26 13.14 5.24
C SER A 379 -29.49 11.91 5.70
N VAL A 380 -28.20 12.08 5.96
CA VAL A 380 -27.33 11.02 6.47
C VAL A 380 -26.56 11.51 7.69
N THR A 381 -26.38 10.64 8.69
CA THR A 381 -25.57 10.92 9.87
C THR A 381 -24.27 10.12 9.80
N VAL A 382 -23.15 10.81 9.67
CA VAL A 382 -21.83 10.23 9.42
C VAL A 382 -20.90 10.50 10.60
N ALA A 383 -20.53 9.45 11.35
CA ALA A 383 -19.55 9.57 12.43
C ALA A 383 -18.12 9.73 11.87
N GLY A 384 -17.18 10.24 12.67
CA GLY A 384 -15.78 10.32 12.25
C GLY A 384 -15.18 8.95 11.91
N GLY A 385 -14.44 8.87 10.80
CA GLY A 385 -13.93 7.61 10.24
C GLY A 385 -15.04 6.73 9.65
N LYS A 386 -16.09 7.35 9.11
CA LYS A 386 -17.18 6.69 8.37
C LYS A 386 -17.44 7.40 7.06
N GLY A 387 -18.04 6.67 6.14
CA GLY A 387 -18.42 7.16 4.83
C GLY A 387 -19.76 6.56 4.44
N VAL A 388 -20.41 7.20 3.48
CA VAL A 388 -21.69 6.78 2.93
C VAL A 388 -21.64 6.92 1.42
N VAL A 389 -22.19 5.93 0.72
CA VAL A 389 -22.34 5.97 -0.73
C VAL A 389 -23.82 6.01 -1.07
N LEU A 390 -24.20 6.97 -1.89
CA LEU A 390 -25.58 7.28 -2.22
C LEU A 390 -25.77 7.22 -3.73
N SER A 391 -26.79 6.51 -4.16
CA SER A 391 -27.23 6.41 -5.54
C SER A 391 -28.60 7.05 -5.73
N GLY A 392 -28.95 7.40 -6.96
CA GLY A 392 -30.29 7.88 -7.30
C GLY A 392 -30.38 9.38 -7.56
N GLY A 393 -31.01 9.67 -8.69
CA GLY A 393 -31.31 10.99 -9.23
C GLY A 393 -30.10 11.65 -9.91
N GLY A 394 -30.29 12.15 -11.14
CA GLY A 394 -29.30 12.97 -11.85
C GLY A 394 -28.82 14.13 -10.98
N THR A 395 -27.58 14.08 -10.50
CA THR A 395 -27.05 15.15 -9.64
C THR A 395 -26.88 16.41 -10.50
N THR A 396 -27.37 17.54 -9.99
CA THR A 396 -26.95 18.84 -10.52
C THR A 396 -25.49 19.02 -10.16
N SER A 397 -24.68 19.45 -11.12
CA SER A 397 -23.24 19.70 -10.97
C SER A 397 -22.91 20.44 -9.67
N ALA A 398 -21.71 20.20 -9.12
CA ALA A 398 -21.22 20.92 -7.95
C ALA A 398 -21.47 22.44 -8.11
N PRO A 399 -21.85 23.16 -7.05
CA PRO A 399 -22.04 24.61 -7.12
C PRO A 399 -20.77 25.24 -7.71
N ALA A 400 -20.92 26.06 -8.75
CA ALA A 400 -19.82 26.62 -9.54
C ALA A 400 -18.83 27.53 -8.76
N GLY A 401 -18.92 27.59 -7.43
CA GLY A 401 -18.04 28.34 -6.54
C GLY A 401 -17.24 27.50 -5.53
N SER A 402 -17.20 26.17 -5.67
CA SER A 402 -16.30 25.36 -4.83
C SER A 402 -14.86 25.59 -5.27
N VAL A 403 -14.15 26.39 -4.49
CA VAL A 403 -12.74 26.74 -4.68
C VAL A 403 -11.94 25.45 -4.77
N THR A 404 -11.32 25.20 -5.93
CA THR A 404 -10.31 24.14 -6.06
C THR A 404 -9.31 24.32 -4.90
N PRO A 405 -9.04 23.27 -4.09
CA PRO A 405 -7.97 23.36 -3.10
C PRO A 405 -6.72 23.86 -3.82
N PRO A 406 -6.04 24.91 -3.32
CA PRO A 406 -4.87 25.44 -3.99
C PRO A 406 -3.91 24.28 -4.19
N ALA A 407 -3.48 24.08 -5.44
CA ALA A 407 -2.42 23.12 -5.74
C ALA A 407 -1.29 23.40 -4.75
N THR A 408 -1.04 22.44 -3.84
CA THR A 408 -0.07 22.63 -2.76
C THR A 408 1.25 22.96 -3.43
N GLY A 409 1.67 24.23 -3.30
CA GLY A 409 2.78 24.78 -4.05
C GLY A 409 4.02 23.92 -3.87
N SER A 410 4.55 23.43 -4.99
CA SER A 410 5.95 23.05 -5.08
C SER A 410 6.75 24.26 -4.60
N THR A 411 7.46 24.10 -3.49
CA THR A 411 8.46 25.07 -3.06
C THR A 411 9.58 25.04 -4.08
N GLY A 412 9.46 25.91 -5.09
CA GLY A 412 10.48 26.13 -6.10
C GLY A 412 11.79 26.53 -5.42
N SER A 413 12.79 25.67 -5.56
CA SER A 413 14.18 26.02 -5.26
C SER A 413 14.64 27.02 -6.32
N THR A 414 14.80 28.28 -5.91
CA THR A 414 15.30 29.36 -6.75
C THR A 414 16.75 29.05 -7.13
N SER A 415 16.97 28.57 -8.35
CA SER A 415 18.31 28.52 -8.95
C SER A 415 18.70 29.94 -9.37
N GLY A 416 19.59 30.56 -8.58
CA GLY A 416 20.19 31.85 -8.91
C GLY A 416 21.14 31.71 -10.10
N SER A 417 20.68 32.11 -11.28
CA SER A 417 21.54 32.40 -12.43
C SER A 417 22.28 33.70 -12.17
N THR A 418 23.58 33.63 -11.93
CA THR A 418 24.45 34.82 -11.88
C THR A 418 25.14 34.96 -13.24
N THR A 419 24.66 35.90 -14.05
CA THR A 419 25.35 36.43 -15.23
C THR A 419 26.56 37.24 -14.79
N GLY A 420 27.76 36.70 -14.99
CA GLY A 420 29.03 37.43 -14.85
C GLY A 420 29.47 38.02 -16.18
N SER A 421 29.27 39.33 -16.36
CA SER A 421 29.95 40.14 -17.38
C SER A 421 31.35 40.48 -16.89
N GLY A 422 32.33 40.39 -17.79
CA GLY A 422 33.75 40.49 -17.45
C GLY A 422 34.25 41.90 -17.18
N THR A 423 35.41 41.99 -16.53
CA THR A 423 36.35 43.11 -16.68
C THR A 423 37.77 42.59 -16.46
N LYS A 424 38.64 42.89 -17.43
CA LYS A 424 40.10 42.70 -17.41
C LYS A 424 40.75 43.62 -16.37
N GLY A 425 41.83 43.17 -15.74
CA GLY A 425 42.80 44.10 -15.14
C GLY A 425 43.85 43.49 -14.21
N SER A 426 45.07 43.43 -14.73
CA SER A 426 46.36 43.66 -14.06
C SER A 426 47.00 42.61 -13.14
N THR A 427 48.17 42.20 -13.61
CA THR A 427 49.41 41.74 -12.96
C THR A 427 49.75 42.33 -11.58
N GLY A 428 50.38 41.50 -10.73
CA GLY A 428 51.12 41.92 -9.53
C GLY A 428 51.63 40.73 -8.70
N SER A 429 52.93 40.74 -8.39
CA SER A 429 53.73 39.61 -7.90
C SER A 429 53.90 39.60 -6.37
N THR A 430 54.39 38.45 -5.87
CA THR A 430 55.29 38.22 -4.71
C THR A 430 54.79 38.16 -3.25
N SER A 431 55.09 36.99 -2.66
CA SER A 431 55.79 36.72 -1.38
C SER A 431 55.17 37.09 -0.02
N GLY A 432 54.94 36.05 0.79
CA GLY A 432 55.74 35.85 2.01
C GLY A 432 55.16 36.28 3.37
N SER A 433 55.31 35.34 4.33
CA SER A 433 55.56 35.55 5.76
C SER A 433 54.42 35.40 6.79
N THR A 434 54.54 34.31 7.55
CA THR A 434 54.40 34.15 9.02
C THR A 434 53.38 34.96 9.83
N GLY A 435 52.58 34.22 10.61
CA GLY A 435 52.74 34.25 12.07
C GLY A 435 51.57 34.78 12.91
N SER A 436 51.20 33.94 13.89
CA SER A 436 50.80 34.30 15.26
C SER A 436 49.32 34.53 15.61
N ASN A 437 48.85 33.61 16.46
CA ASN A 437 48.03 33.76 17.67
C ASN A 437 46.95 34.85 17.77
N GLY A 438 45.74 34.35 18.04
CA GLY A 438 45.02 34.64 19.29
C GLY A 438 44.33 36.00 19.37
N THR A 439 43.00 35.98 19.54
CA THR A 439 42.34 36.41 20.79
C THR A 439 40.82 36.28 20.60
N THR A 440 40.20 35.70 21.61
CA THR A 440 38.77 35.54 21.87
C THR A 440 38.00 36.86 21.81
N GLY A 441 36.98 36.93 20.94
CA GLY A 441 35.96 37.97 20.93
C GLY A 441 34.57 37.37 21.20
N SER A 442 34.04 37.63 22.39
CA SER A 442 32.72 37.22 22.87
C SER A 442 31.62 37.96 22.09
N GLY A 443 30.85 37.22 21.29
CA GLY A 443 29.66 37.70 20.59
C GLY A 443 28.38 37.24 21.31
N SER A 444 27.72 38.19 21.97
CA SER A 444 26.43 38.05 22.61
C SER A 444 25.36 37.57 21.61
N THR A 445 24.73 36.42 21.89
CA THR A 445 23.53 35.96 21.17
C THR A 445 22.36 35.96 22.14
N THR A 446 21.38 36.83 21.88
CA THR A 446 20.10 36.91 22.57
C THR A 446 19.31 35.63 22.33
N GLY A 447 19.30 34.74 23.31
CA GLY A 447 18.51 33.51 23.31
C GLY A 447 17.06 33.79 23.73
N THR A 448 16.12 33.60 22.81
CA THR A 448 14.69 33.52 23.10
C THR A 448 14.41 32.20 23.84
N SER A 449 14.22 32.26 25.15
CA SER A 449 13.87 31.11 25.98
C SER A 449 12.44 30.64 25.69
N GLY A 450 12.28 29.73 24.74
CA GLY A 450 11.06 28.96 24.56
C GLY A 450 10.86 28.03 25.75
N SER A 451 9.91 28.37 26.63
CA SER A 451 9.49 27.51 27.75
C SER A 451 8.90 26.20 27.20
N SER A 452 9.68 25.13 27.22
CA SER A 452 9.19 23.79 26.95
C SER A 452 8.28 23.37 28.10
N SER A 453 6.96 23.50 27.92
CA SER A 453 6.00 22.95 28.88
C SER A 453 6.13 21.42 28.89
N SER A 454 6.83 20.90 29.89
CA SER A 454 6.91 19.46 30.12
C SER A 454 5.52 18.99 30.54
N SER A 455 4.80 18.40 29.58
CA SER A 455 3.46 17.86 29.81
C SER A 455 3.54 16.78 30.88
N LYS A 456 3.09 17.08 32.10
CA LYS A 456 3.04 16.10 33.21
C LYS A 456 2.11 14.95 32.81
N CYS A 457 2.65 13.75 32.69
CA CYS A 457 1.86 12.55 32.43
C CYS A 457 1.97 11.54 33.58
N VAL A 458 0.89 10.79 33.80
CA VAL A 458 0.91 9.67 34.74
C VAL A 458 1.28 8.42 33.96
N LYS A 459 2.42 7.82 34.32
CA LYS A 459 2.84 6.52 33.81
C LYS A 459 1.97 5.44 34.44
N VAL A 460 1.16 4.76 33.63
CA VAL A 460 0.32 3.64 34.06
C VAL A 460 0.86 2.35 33.46
N ARG A 461 1.28 1.42 34.31
CA ARG A 461 1.61 0.06 33.86
C ARG A 461 0.30 -0.69 33.57
N ILE A 462 0.14 -1.12 32.33
CA ILE A 462 -0.99 -1.95 31.88
C ILE A 462 -0.45 -3.35 31.64
N THR A 463 -0.96 -4.31 32.40
CA THR A 463 -0.77 -5.74 32.17
C THR A 463 -1.89 -6.26 31.26
N TYR A 464 -1.55 -7.08 30.27
CA TYR A 464 -2.50 -7.65 29.33
C TYR A 464 -2.13 -9.09 28.99
N PRO A 465 -3.11 -9.96 28.69
CA PRO A 465 -2.84 -11.31 28.24
C PRO A 465 -2.15 -11.25 26.88
N THR A 466 -1.00 -11.89 26.75
CA THR A 466 -0.30 -12.09 25.48
C THR A 466 -0.31 -13.58 25.15
N ILE A 467 0.25 -13.93 24.01
CA ILE A 467 0.49 -15.32 23.63
C ILE A 467 1.97 -15.43 23.31
N LYS A 468 2.65 -16.44 23.85
CA LYS A 468 4.05 -16.73 23.52
C LYS A 468 4.14 -18.13 22.93
N TRP A 469 5.10 -18.34 22.04
CA TRP A 469 5.41 -19.69 21.59
C TRP A 469 6.14 -20.44 22.71
N ASP A 470 5.60 -21.60 23.11
CA ASP A 470 6.29 -22.54 23.99
C ASP A 470 7.02 -23.56 23.12
N ALA A 471 8.34 -23.41 23.02
CA ALA A 471 9.17 -24.27 22.19
C ALA A 471 9.12 -25.75 22.61
N LYS A 472 8.96 -26.03 23.92
CA LYS A 472 8.88 -27.41 24.43
C LYS A 472 7.56 -28.06 24.04
N LYS A 473 6.46 -27.30 24.13
CA LYS A 473 5.12 -27.81 23.82
C LYS A 473 4.75 -27.66 22.34
N ARG A 474 5.60 -27.00 21.54
CA ARG A 474 5.35 -26.66 20.13
C ARG A 474 3.97 -26.06 19.90
N GLN A 475 3.54 -25.18 20.81
CA GLN A 475 2.24 -24.53 20.73
C GLN A 475 2.30 -23.11 21.30
N LEU A 476 1.34 -22.29 20.88
CA LEU A 476 1.10 -20.98 21.46
C LEU A 476 0.43 -21.12 22.84
N VAL A 477 1.08 -20.60 23.88
CA VAL A 477 0.56 -20.62 25.27
C VAL A 477 0.21 -19.22 25.76
N PRO A 478 -0.80 -19.08 26.64
CA PRO A 478 -1.10 -17.81 27.30
C PRO A 478 0.12 -17.27 28.05
N ALA A 479 0.36 -15.96 27.94
CA ALA A 479 1.39 -15.23 28.65
C ALA A 479 0.83 -13.89 29.19
N LYS A 480 1.62 -13.17 29.98
CA LYS A 480 1.28 -11.81 30.45
C LYS A 480 2.33 -10.84 29.92
N GLY A 481 1.91 -9.88 29.11
CA GLY A 481 2.71 -8.72 28.72
C GLY A 481 2.43 -7.55 29.64
N SER A 482 3.38 -6.61 29.73
CA SER A 482 3.14 -5.32 30.36
C SER A 482 3.69 -4.19 29.51
N SER A 483 2.98 -3.07 29.46
CA SER A 483 3.44 -1.82 28.84
C SER A 483 3.21 -0.67 29.80
N VAL A 484 4.05 0.36 29.73
CA VAL A 484 3.84 1.61 30.47
C VAL A 484 3.26 2.63 29.50
N VAL A 485 2.03 3.09 29.77
CA VAL A 485 1.38 4.12 28.96
C VAL A 485 1.43 5.44 29.73
N CYS A 486 1.92 6.48 29.05
CA CYS A 486 1.92 7.86 29.54
C CYS A 486 0.54 8.45 29.24
N ILE A 487 -0.27 8.67 30.29
CA ILE A 487 -1.58 9.32 30.15
C ILE A 487 -1.38 10.81 30.42
N PRO A 488 -1.57 11.70 29.42
CA PRO A 488 -1.42 13.13 29.63
C PRO A 488 -2.42 13.59 30.69
N VAL A 489 -1.94 14.28 31.72
CA VAL A 489 -2.81 14.91 32.71
C VAL A 489 -3.11 16.31 32.20
N THR A 490 -3.98 16.43 31.19
CA THR A 490 -4.71 17.70 31.03
C THR A 490 -5.50 17.86 32.33
N ALA A 491 -5.33 19.01 33.00
CA ALA A 491 -5.83 19.36 34.33
C ALA A 491 -7.31 18.95 34.57
N THR A 492 -7.54 17.66 34.80
CA THR A 492 -8.85 17.08 35.03
C THR A 492 -9.00 17.08 36.53
N LYS A 493 -9.75 18.08 37.03
CA LYS A 493 -9.78 18.53 38.43
C LYS A 493 -10.35 17.50 39.43
N THR A 494 -10.71 16.27 39.02
CA THR A 494 -11.31 15.28 39.94
C THR A 494 -10.72 13.88 39.82
N ALA A 495 -10.55 13.20 40.96
CA ALA A 495 -10.09 11.81 41.04
C ALA A 495 -10.99 10.84 40.23
N ARG A 496 -12.28 11.16 40.10
CA ARG A 496 -13.26 10.41 39.29
C ARG A 496 -12.91 10.43 37.80
N ALA A 497 -12.55 11.60 37.25
CA ALA A 497 -12.15 11.73 35.85
C ALA A 497 -10.86 10.95 35.55
N LYS A 498 -9.87 11.01 36.46
CA LYS A 498 -8.62 10.22 36.36
C LYS A 498 -8.91 8.71 36.36
N LYS A 499 -9.79 8.23 37.24
CA LYS A 499 -10.19 6.80 37.30
C LYS A 499 -10.92 6.37 36.02
N ALA A 500 -11.78 7.21 35.45
CA ALA A 500 -12.46 6.95 34.18
C ALA A 500 -11.50 6.90 32.98
N ALA A 501 -10.54 7.84 32.90
CA ALA A 501 -9.51 7.85 31.87
C ALA A 501 -8.62 6.60 31.91
N ILE A 502 -8.18 6.18 33.11
CA ILE A 502 -7.43 4.93 33.31
C ILE A 502 -8.27 3.72 32.89
N LYS A 503 -9.56 3.67 33.24
CA LYS A 503 -10.47 2.58 32.83
C LYS A 503 -10.61 2.51 31.31
N LYS A 504 -10.78 3.66 30.64
CA LYS A 504 -10.87 3.77 29.17
C LYS A 504 -9.56 3.33 28.49
N ALA A 505 -8.42 3.77 28.99
CA ALA A 505 -7.10 3.37 28.50
C ALA A 505 -6.85 1.85 28.64
N LYS A 506 -7.21 1.27 29.80
CA LYS A 506 -7.13 -0.18 30.02
C LYS A 506 -8.05 -0.97 29.07
N ALA A 507 -9.27 -0.49 28.83
CA ALA A 507 -10.20 -1.13 27.90
C ALA A 507 -9.69 -1.06 26.44
N ALA A 508 -9.18 0.09 26.01
CA ALA A 508 -8.58 0.27 24.69
C ALA A 508 -7.36 -0.63 24.49
N ALA A 509 -6.46 -0.71 25.48
CA ALA A 509 -5.31 -1.61 25.46
C ALA A 509 -5.72 -3.08 25.33
N ARG A 510 -6.70 -3.53 26.12
CA ARG A 510 -7.25 -4.90 26.01
C ARG A 510 -7.81 -5.20 24.61
N LYS A 511 -8.55 -4.26 24.02
CA LYS A 511 -9.11 -4.40 22.67
C LYS A 511 -8.02 -4.49 21.60
N ARG A 512 -6.95 -3.68 21.71
CA ARG A 512 -5.78 -3.74 20.82
C ARG A 512 -5.07 -5.09 20.92
N THR A 513 -4.82 -5.56 22.14
CA THR A 513 -4.16 -6.86 22.37
C THR A 513 -5.01 -8.03 21.84
N ALA A 514 -6.34 -8.00 22.03
CA ALA A 514 -7.22 -9.03 21.49
C ALA A 514 -7.18 -9.09 19.95
N ARG A 515 -7.11 -7.94 19.28
CA ARG A 515 -6.93 -7.86 17.82
C ARG A 515 -5.59 -8.42 17.37
N GLN A 516 -4.49 -8.03 18.03
CA GLN A 516 -3.15 -8.56 17.74
C GLN A 516 -3.07 -10.07 17.95
N ALA A 517 -3.68 -10.58 19.03
CA ALA A 517 -3.77 -12.02 19.30
C ALA A 517 -4.58 -12.78 18.21
N LYS A 518 -5.69 -12.20 17.73
CA LYS A 518 -6.46 -12.77 16.63
C LYS A 518 -5.64 -12.82 15.33
N ALA A 519 -4.95 -11.72 15.00
CA ALA A 519 -4.09 -11.64 13.82
C ALA A 519 -2.92 -12.65 13.88
N ALA A 520 -2.24 -12.77 15.02
CA ALA A 520 -1.15 -13.74 15.19
C ALA A 520 -1.63 -15.20 15.03
N ARG A 521 -2.83 -15.53 15.53
CA ARG A 521 -3.42 -16.86 15.32
C ARG A 521 -3.77 -17.11 13.86
N GLN A 522 -4.25 -16.10 13.15
CA GLN A 522 -4.57 -16.19 11.73
C GLN A 522 -3.29 -16.42 10.90
N ALA A 523 -2.25 -15.60 11.11
CA ALA A 523 -0.96 -15.75 10.44
C ALA A 523 -0.33 -17.13 10.72
N HIS A 524 -0.46 -17.66 11.94
CA HIS A 524 0.01 -19.02 12.25
C HIS A 524 -0.77 -20.10 11.48
N ARG A 525 -2.10 -19.97 11.37
CA ARG A 525 -2.92 -20.90 10.57
C ARG A 525 -2.54 -20.86 9.09
N GLU A 526 -2.32 -19.67 8.55
CA GLU A 526 -1.88 -19.46 7.16
C GLU A 526 -0.49 -20.08 6.93
N ALA A 527 0.45 -19.89 7.84
CA ALA A 527 1.77 -20.51 7.77
C ALA A 527 1.70 -22.06 7.81
N LEU A 528 0.81 -22.62 8.64
CA LEU A 528 0.58 -24.07 8.68
C LEU A 528 -0.08 -24.58 7.39
N ALA A 529 -1.08 -23.87 6.86
CA ALA A 529 -1.73 -24.21 5.60
C ALA A 529 -0.74 -24.15 4.41
N ALA A 530 0.09 -23.11 4.35
CA ALA A 530 1.15 -22.99 3.34
C ALA A 530 2.19 -24.11 3.45
N LYS A 531 2.54 -24.54 4.67
CA LYS A 531 3.42 -25.69 4.89
C LYS A 531 2.78 -27.02 4.46
N ALA A 532 1.48 -27.18 4.68
CA ALA A 532 0.75 -28.37 4.25
C ALA A 532 0.62 -28.45 2.72
N ALA A 533 0.37 -27.33 2.04
CA ALA A 533 0.25 -27.27 0.58
C ALA A 533 1.58 -27.50 -0.18
N ARG A 534 2.73 -27.42 0.52
CA ARG A 534 4.06 -27.70 -0.04
C ARG A 534 4.49 -29.16 0.11
N LYS A 535 3.76 -29.95 0.88
CA LYS A 535 3.93 -31.40 0.98
C LYS A 535 2.94 -32.06 0.04
#